data_AF-A0A2L0R0L5-F1
#
_entry.id   AF-A0A2L0R0L5-F1
#
_cell.length_a   1.000
_cell.length_b   1.000
_cell.length_c   1.000
_cell.angle_alpha   90.00
_cell.angle_beta   90.00
_cell.angle_gamma   90.00
#
_symmetry.space_group_name_H-M   'P 1'
#
loop_
_entity.id
_entity.type
_entity.pdbx_description
1 polymer ?
#
loop_
_entity_poly.entity_id
_entity_poly.type
_entity_poly.pdbx_seq_one_letter_code
_entity_poly.pdbx_strand_id
1 'polypeptide(L)'
;MAGSQDWTAFFFSSSEPGNAISVDKPPLSLWVMSASVWAFGLNPWSILVPQALMGVASVYLLYRMLRTNVSATAGLLAATALAVTPVATVMFRYNNPDALLTLLMIGVAYATLESIRRGSVRWLILAGALTGAALLTKQLQIALVLPAVATAYLVFATAPVLKRLLHLVAALVAACVTGGWWFVLVQMTPASSRPFVGGSRFNSAVELTLGYNGLDRLTGEDASRTMSPAAANLAEKLDPGFQRFLQPQFSGQFGWFLPLAIVGLCLAVWHIKRRSGSTQYRALLVLCSVWFLCSATVLAFMSGIVHPYYSLTLVPPLSCLAAVGLIHMHRLRHRRDMRVALAGTLLATMLIGFVSASRSIADFPFGPEVALAIGSAAIALQVLPPPSRILKNVSVGILAAALMIGPVVWSVNTVFSPHIGAGVVAGPSILGIRTDHPDRKQLGPDVPASFIAVMFGDIPEKAVVSRLRGAPESTRWAAAMVGSETAANYQLESGRSVLPIGGFDGTDPFPTLGQFQSMVSEGKLASLVIQELPPLTLEGRGESAKIVNWVRDSYAAEQIGDAEYYDLLP
;
A
#
# COMPACT_ATOMS: atom_id res chain seq x y z
N MET A 1 9.67 -3.14 17.28
CA MET A 1 8.20 -3.30 17.19
C MET A 1 7.61 -3.13 18.58
N ALA A 2 6.75 -2.15 18.80
CA ALA A 2 6.16 -1.91 20.12
C ALA A 2 5.40 -3.14 20.64
N GLY A 3 4.56 -3.74 19.78
CA GLY A 3 3.80 -4.93 20.11
C GLY A 3 4.62 -6.19 20.39
N SER A 4 5.93 -6.21 20.10
CA SER A 4 6.78 -7.32 20.53
C SER A 4 7.32 -7.15 21.95
N GLN A 5 7.24 -5.94 22.52
CA GLN A 5 7.75 -5.61 23.84
C GLN A 5 6.64 -5.51 24.90
N ASP A 6 5.41 -5.19 24.47
CA ASP A 6 4.27 -5.02 25.37
C ASP A 6 2.95 -5.53 24.76
N TRP A 7 2.12 -6.20 25.57
CA TRP A 7 0.86 -6.81 25.13
C TRP A 7 -0.25 -5.78 24.87
N THR A 8 -0.24 -4.66 25.57
CA THR A 8 -1.16 -3.55 25.31
C THR A 8 -0.81 -2.93 23.96
N ALA A 9 0.49 -2.73 23.69
CA ALA A 9 0.99 -2.22 22.43
C ALA A 9 0.68 -3.16 21.28
N PHE A 10 0.80 -4.47 21.53
CA PHE A 10 0.39 -5.50 20.59
C PHE A 10 -1.09 -5.35 20.24
N PHE A 11 -1.97 -5.34 21.24
CA PHE A 11 -3.42 -5.30 21.03
C PHE A 11 -3.89 -4.03 20.32
N PHE A 12 -3.38 -2.86 20.72
CA PHE A 12 -3.85 -1.56 20.25
C PHE A 12 -3.10 -0.99 19.03
N SER A 13 -2.08 -1.69 18.50
CA SER A 13 -1.27 -1.16 17.40
C SER A 13 -0.47 0.09 17.82
N SER A 14 0.06 0.13 19.05
CA SER A 14 0.82 1.29 19.57
C SER A 14 2.06 1.55 18.72
N SER A 15 2.38 2.84 18.48
CA SER A 15 3.59 3.24 17.76
C SER A 15 4.86 2.95 18.57
N GLU A 16 4.74 2.92 19.89
CA GLU A 16 5.84 2.79 20.84
C GLU A 16 5.42 1.99 22.10
N PRO A 17 6.35 1.30 22.80
CA PRO A 17 6.04 0.38 23.91
C PRO A 17 5.38 1.03 25.14
N GLY A 18 5.62 2.32 25.34
CA GLY A 18 5.00 3.18 26.33
C GLY A 18 3.52 3.46 26.06
N ASN A 19 2.90 2.95 25.00
CA ASN A 19 1.44 3.00 24.77
C ASN A 19 0.80 4.40 24.80
N ALA A 20 1.49 5.42 24.28
CA ALA A 20 0.92 6.76 24.22
C ALA A 20 -0.14 6.90 23.11
N ILE A 21 0.19 6.46 21.90
CA ILE A 21 -0.63 6.61 20.69
C ILE A 21 -0.46 5.40 19.76
N SER A 22 -1.53 5.03 19.05
CA SER A 22 -1.51 3.99 18.03
C SER A 22 -0.99 4.50 16.70
N VAL A 23 -0.54 3.59 15.84
CA VAL A 23 -0.47 3.89 14.41
C VAL A 23 -1.88 4.11 13.85
N ASP A 24 -1.98 4.71 12.67
CA ASP A 24 -3.25 5.04 12.00
C ASP A 24 -3.92 3.82 11.34
N LYS A 25 -3.63 2.59 11.77
CA LYS A 25 -4.16 1.33 11.19
C LYS A 25 -4.58 0.33 12.28
N PRO A 26 -5.59 -0.50 12.01
CA PRO A 26 -5.90 -1.62 12.89
C PRO A 26 -4.77 -2.67 12.86
N PRO A 27 -4.75 -3.59 13.83
CA PRO A 27 -3.48 -4.18 14.26
C PRO A 27 -3.08 -5.46 13.52
N LEU A 28 -3.90 -6.04 12.62
CA LEU A 28 -3.67 -7.41 12.15
C LEU A 28 -2.33 -7.56 11.41
N SER A 29 -1.92 -6.56 10.61
CA SER A 29 -0.61 -6.58 9.97
C SER A 29 0.53 -6.51 11.00
N LEU A 30 0.39 -5.65 12.01
CA LEU A 30 1.38 -5.52 13.09
C LEU A 30 1.43 -6.75 13.99
N TRP A 31 0.31 -7.45 14.21
CA TRP A 31 0.27 -8.69 14.97
C TRP A 31 1.13 -9.76 14.32
N VAL A 32 1.01 -9.93 13.01
CA VAL A 32 1.81 -10.92 12.27
C VAL A 32 3.30 -10.58 12.36
N MET A 33 3.66 -9.31 12.20
CA MET A 33 5.07 -8.89 12.29
C MET A 33 5.61 -8.97 13.72
N SER A 34 4.81 -8.62 14.74
CA SER A 34 5.20 -8.74 16.15
C SER A 34 5.39 -10.20 16.57
N ALA A 35 4.52 -11.11 16.10
CA ALA A 35 4.67 -12.54 16.32
C ALA A 35 5.95 -13.10 15.66
N SER A 36 6.29 -12.61 14.47
CA SER A 36 7.56 -12.94 13.81
C SER A 36 8.76 -12.45 14.62
N VAL A 37 8.68 -11.25 15.20
CA VAL A 37 9.73 -10.72 16.09
C VAL A 37 9.85 -11.55 17.37
N TRP A 38 8.77 -12.04 17.96
CA TRP A 38 8.86 -12.96 19.10
C TRP A 38 9.58 -14.27 18.75
N ALA A 39 9.35 -14.79 17.54
CA ALA A 39 9.96 -16.04 17.11
C ALA A 39 11.44 -15.90 16.73
N PHE A 40 11.85 -14.76 16.15
CA PHE A 40 13.16 -14.61 15.49
C PHE A 40 13.99 -13.42 15.99
N GLY A 41 13.51 -12.68 16.98
CA GLY A 41 14.11 -11.43 17.42
C GLY A 41 13.82 -10.25 16.47
N LEU A 42 14.13 -9.03 16.93
CA LEU A 42 13.94 -7.82 16.12
C LEU A 42 15.12 -7.64 15.17
N ASN A 43 14.87 -7.79 13.87
CA ASN A 43 15.81 -7.47 12.81
C ASN A 43 15.02 -7.22 11.50
N PRO A 44 15.62 -6.60 10.47
CA PRO A 44 14.91 -6.32 9.22
C PRO A 44 14.29 -7.57 8.58
N TRP A 45 14.96 -8.72 8.65
CA TRP A 45 14.44 -9.96 8.07
C TRP A 45 13.18 -10.46 8.79
N SER A 46 13.11 -10.40 10.12
CA SER A 46 11.95 -10.87 10.89
C SER A 46 10.68 -10.04 10.60
N ILE A 47 10.84 -8.76 10.26
CA ILE A 47 9.74 -7.88 9.85
C ILE A 47 9.30 -8.16 8.41
N LEU A 48 10.24 -8.42 7.50
CA LEU A 48 9.96 -8.50 6.07
C LEU A 48 9.60 -9.92 5.59
N VAL A 49 10.03 -10.98 6.29
CA VAL A 49 9.73 -12.36 5.87
C VAL A 49 8.23 -12.68 5.80
N PRO A 50 7.36 -12.22 6.73
CA PRO A 50 5.92 -12.48 6.61
C PRO A 50 5.32 -11.80 5.37
N GLN A 51 5.75 -10.56 5.07
CA GLN A 51 5.32 -9.80 3.88
C GLN A 51 5.68 -10.57 2.60
N ALA A 52 6.90 -11.08 2.51
CA ALA A 52 7.38 -11.83 1.35
C ALA A 52 6.59 -13.15 1.17
N LEU A 53 6.32 -13.87 2.26
CA LEU A 53 5.50 -15.09 2.22
C LEU A 53 4.06 -14.81 1.80
N MET A 54 3.47 -13.69 2.23
CA MET A 54 2.16 -13.25 1.77
C MET A 54 2.16 -12.94 0.26
N GLY A 55 3.25 -12.36 -0.25
CA GLY A 55 3.46 -12.18 -1.69
C GLY A 55 3.49 -13.50 -2.46
N VAL A 56 4.26 -14.47 -2.00
CA VAL A 56 4.32 -15.82 -2.59
C VAL A 56 2.94 -16.50 -2.58
N ALA A 57 2.23 -16.42 -1.45
CA ALA A 57 0.89 -16.96 -1.32
C ALA A 57 -0.11 -16.25 -2.26
N SER A 58 0.00 -14.94 -2.44
CA SER A 58 -0.83 -14.14 -3.36
C SER A 58 -0.64 -14.59 -4.81
N VAL A 59 0.62 -14.76 -5.24
CA VAL A 59 0.97 -15.27 -6.58
C VAL A 59 0.40 -16.67 -6.80
N TYR A 60 0.57 -17.57 -5.83
CA TYR A 60 0.03 -18.92 -5.90
C TYR A 60 -1.51 -18.94 -5.97
N LEU A 61 -2.17 -18.12 -5.16
CA LEU A 61 -3.63 -18.09 -5.10
C LEU A 61 -4.22 -17.52 -6.38
N LEU A 62 -3.58 -16.49 -6.97
CA LEU A 62 -3.96 -15.94 -8.27
C LEU A 62 -3.78 -16.98 -9.40
N TYR A 63 -2.67 -17.73 -9.39
CA TYR A 63 -2.46 -18.87 -10.27
C TYR A 63 -3.60 -19.89 -10.17
N ARG A 64 -3.94 -20.30 -8.94
CA ARG A 64 -5.00 -21.27 -8.66
C ARG A 64 -6.36 -20.78 -9.13
N MET A 65 -6.66 -19.49 -8.94
CA MET A 65 -7.90 -18.87 -9.37
C MET A 65 -8.09 -18.99 -10.89
N LEU A 66 -7.07 -18.64 -11.69
CA LEU A 66 -7.17 -18.70 -13.15
C LEU A 66 -6.99 -20.11 -13.72
N ARG A 67 -6.17 -20.95 -13.09
CA ARG A 67 -6.05 -22.37 -13.48
C ARG A 67 -7.40 -23.07 -13.42
N THR A 68 -8.18 -22.78 -12.39
CA THR A 68 -9.48 -23.42 -12.13
C THR A 68 -10.57 -22.90 -13.07
N ASN A 69 -10.58 -21.60 -13.36
CA ASN A 69 -11.67 -20.95 -14.10
C ASN A 69 -11.38 -20.71 -15.59
N VAL A 70 -10.13 -20.82 -16.03
CA VAL A 70 -9.70 -20.53 -17.42
C VAL A 70 -8.80 -21.63 -17.97
N SER A 71 -7.54 -21.72 -17.52
CA SER A 71 -6.55 -22.72 -17.94
C SER A 71 -5.25 -22.55 -17.15
N ALA A 72 -4.40 -23.59 -17.11
CA ALA A 72 -3.10 -23.52 -16.45
C ALA A 72 -2.19 -22.42 -17.02
N THR A 73 -2.19 -22.22 -18.35
CA THR A 73 -1.43 -21.14 -18.99
C THR A 73 -1.90 -19.75 -18.56
N ALA A 74 -3.22 -19.54 -18.46
CA ALA A 74 -3.78 -18.27 -17.96
C ALA A 74 -3.36 -18.01 -16.52
N GLY A 75 -3.39 -19.06 -15.68
CA GLY A 75 -2.89 -19.01 -14.31
C GLY A 75 -1.43 -18.58 -14.25
N LEU A 76 -0.55 -19.22 -15.04
CA LEU A 76 0.88 -18.89 -15.05
C LEU A 76 1.12 -17.44 -15.50
N LEU A 77 0.42 -16.98 -16.54
CA LEU A 77 0.58 -15.61 -17.03
C LEU A 77 0.14 -14.57 -16.00
N ALA A 78 -1.03 -14.72 -15.37
CA ALA A 78 -1.49 -13.76 -14.36
C ALA A 78 -0.61 -13.79 -13.10
N ALA A 79 -0.21 -14.97 -12.65
CA ALA A 79 0.67 -15.11 -11.49
C ALA A 79 2.06 -14.51 -11.76
N THR A 80 2.61 -14.74 -12.94
CA THR A 80 3.88 -14.11 -13.37
C THR A 80 3.72 -12.60 -13.44
N ALA A 81 2.64 -12.09 -14.05
CA ALA A 81 2.38 -10.67 -14.13
C ALA A 81 2.31 -10.02 -12.73
N LEU A 82 1.61 -10.62 -11.75
CA LEU A 82 1.61 -10.14 -10.37
C LEU A 82 3.02 -10.18 -9.77
N ALA A 83 3.75 -11.29 -9.95
CA ALA A 83 5.08 -11.49 -9.37
C ALA A 83 6.14 -10.52 -9.89
N VAL A 84 6.00 -10.03 -11.12
CA VAL A 84 6.96 -9.09 -11.74
C VAL A 84 6.45 -7.66 -11.80
N THR A 85 5.24 -7.38 -11.31
CA THR A 85 4.73 -6.00 -11.29
C THR A 85 5.50 -5.20 -10.23
N PRO A 86 6.16 -4.09 -10.60
CA PRO A 86 7.07 -3.37 -9.69
C PRO A 86 6.45 -2.98 -8.34
N VAL A 87 5.23 -2.46 -8.33
CA VAL A 87 4.56 -2.09 -7.06
C VAL A 87 4.30 -3.30 -6.16
N ALA A 88 4.06 -4.49 -6.72
CA ALA A 88 3.92 -5.71 -5.92
C ALA A 88 5.27 -6.12 -5.32
N THR A 89 6.35 -5.98 -6.09
CA THR A 89 7.72 -6.27 -5.64
C THR A 89 8.13 -5.44 -4.44
N VAL A 90 7.91 -4.11 -4.46
CA VAL A 90 8.25 -3.25 -3.31
C VAL A 90 7.35 -3.56 -2.12
N MET A 91 6.04 -3.69 -2.32
CA MET A 91 5.08 -3.88 -1.21
C MET A 91 5.21 -5.21 -0.49
N PHE A 92 5.58 -6.29 -1.18
CA PHE A 92 5.85 -7.57 -0.53
C PHE A 92 7.22 -7.62 0.18
N ARG A 93 7.98 -6.51 0.15
CA ARG A 93 9.30 -6.35 0.79
C ARG A 93 9.38 -5.09 1.65
N TYR A 94 8.23 -4.51 1.99
CA TYR A 94 8.15 -3.28 2.77
C TYR A 94 7.30 -3.47 4.03
N ASN A 95 7.64 -2.72 5.09
CA ASN A 95 6.89 -2.73 6.35
C ASN A 95 5.57 -1.94 6.19
N ASN A 96 4.57 -2.54 5.53
CA ASN A 96 3.26 -1.93 5.26
C ASN A 96 2.13 -2.97 5.38
N PRO A 97 0.89 -2.59 5.73
CA PRO A 97 -0.25 -3.53 5.72
C PRO A 97 -0.61 -4.14 4.34
N ASP A 98 -0.07 -3.62 3.24
CA ASP A 98 -0.53 -3.95 1.88
C ASP A 98 -0.26 -5.38 1.41
N ALA A 99 0.79 -6.06 1.90
CA ALA A 99 1.00 -7.46 1.51
C ALA A 99 -0.11 -8.37 2.06
N LEU A 100 -0.43 -8.21 3.35
CA LEU A 100 -1.51 -8.96 3.98
C LEU A 100 -2.86 -8.61 3.35
N LEU A 101 -3.13 -7.33 3.12
CA LEU A 101 -4.38 -6.91 2.49
C LEU A 101 -4.53 -7.53 1.10
N THR A 102 -3.49 -7.51 0.28
CA THR A 102 -3.52 -8.07 -1.08
C THR A 102 -3.82 -9.56 -1.05
N LEU A 103 -3.17 -10.31 -0.15
CA LEU A 103 -3.45 -11.74 0.04
C LEU A 103 -4.91 -11.98 0.42
N LEU A 104 -5.44 -11.19 1.36
CA LEU A 104 -6.82 -11.31 1.82
C LEU A 104 -7.82 -10.95 0.71
N MET A 105 -7.59 -9.90 -0.07
CA MET A 105 -8.44 -9.52 -1.20
C MET A 105 -8.50 -10.60 -2.28
N ILE A 106 -7.35 -11.21 -2.63
CA ILE A 106 -7.31 -12.36 -3.54
C ILE A 106 -8.03 -13.56 -2.91
N GLY A 107 -7.88 -13.77 -1.60
CA GLY A 107 -8.61 -14.80 -0.84
C GLY A 107 -10.12 -14.64 -0.88
N VAL A 108 -10.62 -13.41 -0.71
CA VAL A 108 -12.04 -13.05 -0.82
C VAL A 108 -12.55 -13.36 -2.23
N ALA A 109 -11.81 -12.96 -3.27
CA ALA A 109 -12.16 -13.25 -4.66
C ALA A 109 -12.18 -14.76 -4.94
N TYR A 110 -11.14 -15.48 -4.51
CA TYR A 110 -11.00 -16.92 -4.68
C TYR A 110 -12.14 -17.70 -3.99
N ALA A 111 -12.41 -17.39 -2.72
CA ALA A 111 -13.47 -18.04 -1.94
C ALA A 111 -14.87 -17.75 -2.53
N THR A 112 -15.10 -16.53 -3.04
CA THR A 112 -16.36 -16.19 -3.74
C THR A 112 -16.54 -17.04 -4.99
N LEU A 113 -15.51 -17.19 -5.82
CA LEU A 113 -15.58 -18.04 -7.03
C LEU A 113 -15.76 -19.52 -6.68
N GLU A 114 -15.10 -20.02 -5.63
CA GLU A 114 -15.31 -21.38 -5.14
C GLU A 114 -16.74 -21.60 -4.61
N SER A 115 -17.33 -20.58 -3.98
CA SER A 115 -18.74 -20.62 -3.55
C SER A 115 -19.69 -20.78 -4.73
N ILE A 116 -19.50 -19.96 -5.78
CA ILE A 116 -20.30 -20.03 -7.03
C ILE A 116 -20.09 -21.38 -7.71
N ARG A 117 -18.85 -21.82 -7.84
CA ARG A 117 -18.47 -23.06 -8.54
C ARG A 117 -19.02 -24.31 -7.88
N ARG A 118 -18.97 -24.39 -6.56
CA ARG A 118 -19.38 -25.55 -5.77
C ARG A 118 -20.83 -25.47 -5.29
N GLY A 119 -21.49 -24.32 -5.44
CA GLY A 119 -22.81 -24.08 -4.86
C GLY A 119 -22.81 -24.11 -3.33
N SER A 120 -21.71 -23.72 -2.69
CA SER A 120 -21.52 -23.86 -1.23
C SER A 120 -21.36 -22.53 -0.52
N VAL A 121 -22.31 -22.20 0.37
CA VAL A 121 -22.30 -20.96 1.16
C VAL A 121 -21.13 -20.88 2.14
N ARG A 122 -20.55 -22.02 2.56
CA ARG A 122 -19.39 -22.04 3.47
C ARG A 122 -18.21 -21.25 2.91
N TRP A 123 -17.99 -21.32 1.60
CA TRP A 123 -16.95 -20.54 0.93
C TRP A 123 -17.28 -19.05 0.88
N LEU A 124 -18.55 -18.66 0.81
CA LEU A 124 -18.95 -17.25 0.91
C LEU A 124 -18.82 -16.73 2.34
N ILE A 125 -19.13 -17.55 3.34
CA ILE A 125 -18.87 -17.24 4.76
C ILE A 125 -17.36 -17.06 4.99
N LEU A 126 -16.51 -17.90 4.39
CA LEU A 126 -15.06 -17.71 4.41
C LEU A 126 -14.66 -16.39 3.73
N ALA A 127 -15.25 -16.04 2.58
CA ALA A 127 -15.02 -14.73 1.97
C ALA A 127 -15.39 -13.59 2.93
N GLY A 128 -16.53 -13.69 3.63
CA GLY A 128 -16.92 -12.77 4.70
C GLY A 128 -15.89 -12.68 5.83
N ALA A 129 -15.45 -13.82 6.36
CA ALA A 129 -14.43 -13.89 7.41
C ALA A 129 -13.12 -13.20 6.98
N LEU A 130 -12.67 -13.44 5.74
CA LEU A 130 -11.48 -12.80 5.15
C LEU A 130 -11.69 -11.30 4.93
N THR A 131 -12.90 -10.86 4.58
CA THR A 131 -13.26 -9.43 4.51
C THR A 131 -13.11 -8.76 5.88
N GLY A 132 -13.56 -9.39 6.97
CA GLY A 132 -13.35 -8.84 8.32
C GLY A 132 -11.88 -8.81 8.74
N ALA A 133 -11.09 -9.83 8.38
CA ALA A 133 -9.63 -9.80 8.57
C ALA A 133 -8.97 -8.67 7.76
N ALA A 134 -9.44 -8.41 6.54
CA ALA A 134 -8.93 -7.31 5.71
C ALA A 134 -9.30 -5.94 6.29
N LEU A 135 -10.49 -5.80 6.89
CA LEU A 135 -10.88 -4.62 7.66
C LEU A 135 -9.92 -4.37 8.83
N LEU A 136 -9.51 -5.43 9.55
CA LEU A 136 -8.48 -5.36 10.61
C LEU A 136 -7.05 -5.17 10.11
N THR A 137 -6.83 -5.22 8.80
CA THR A 137 -5.52 -4.99 8.18
C THR A 137 -5.38 -3.54 7.72
N LYS A 138 -6.38 -3.05 6.97
CA LYS A 138 -6.33 -1.73 6.33
C LYS A 138 -7.71 -1.11 6.07
N GLN A 139 -8.64 -1.26 7.03
CA GLN A 139 -9.90 -0.52 7.07
C GLN A 139 -10.69 -0.59 5.75
N LEU A 140 -11.22 0.53 5.26
CA LEU A 140 -12.14 0.59 4.12
C LEU A 140 -11.51 0.24 2.78
N GLN A 141 -10.20 0.00 2.70
CA GLN A 141 -9.56 -0.42 1.45
C GLN A 141 -10.16 -1.74 0.90
N ILE A 142 -10.65 -2.63 1.77
CA ILE A 142 -11.35 -3.85 1.36
C ILE A 142 -12.65 -3.56 0.59
N ALA A 143 -13.27 -2.39 0.78
CA ALA A 143 -14.51 -2.04 0.08
C ALA A 143 -14.35 -2.03 -1.45
N LEU A 144 -13.13 -1.87 -1.98
CA LEU A 144 -12.86 -1.84 -3.41
C LEU A 144 -13.15 -3.18 -4.14
N VAL A 145 -13.15 -4.31 -3.43
CA VAL A 145 -13.49 -5.64 -4.02
C VAL A 145 -14.92 -6.08 -3.72
N LEU A 146 -15.59 -5.50 -2.73
CA LEU A 146 -16.93 -5.95 -2.30
C LEU A 146 -18.03 -5.80 -3.38
N PRO A 147 -18.07 -4.73 -4.19
CA PRO A 147 -19.00 -4.65 -5.33
C PRO A 147 -18.82 -5.80 -6.32
N ALA A 148 -17.57 -6.25 -6.52
CA ALA A 148 -17.26 -7.36 -7.40
C ALA A 148 -17.75 -8.70 -6.84
N VAL A 149 -17.55 -8.92 -5.54
CA VAL A 149 -18.07 -10.10 -4.81
C VAL A 149 -19.58 -10.17 -4.91
N ALA A 150 -20.27 -9.08 -4.54
CA ALA A 150 -21.73 -9.01 -4.56
C ALA A 150 -22.28 -9.23 -5.97
N THR A 151 -21.73 -8.55 -6.97
CA THR A 151 -22.19 -8.66 -8.36
C THR A 151 -21.97 -10.06 -8.92
N ALA A 152 -20.77 -10.63 -8.78
CA ALA A 152 -20.49 -11.97 -9.27
C ALA A 152 -21.38 -13.03 -8.59
N TYR A 153 -21.57 -12.92 -7.28
CA TYR A 153 -22.39 -13.86 -6.52
C TYR A 153 -23.88 -13.77 -6.89
N LEU A 154 -24.44 -12.56 -6.90
CA LEU A 154 -25.85 -12.33 -7.22
C LEU A 154 -26.20 -12.77 -8.64
N VAL A 155 -25.28 -12.62 -9.59
CA VAL A 155 -25.53 -12.98 -11.00
C VAL A 155 -25.34 -14.48 -11.24
N PHE A 156 -24.29 -15.10 -10.70
CA PHE A 156 -23.86 -16.44 -11.13
C PHE A 156 -24.09 -17.58 -10.13
N ALA A 157 -24.39 -17.30 -8.86
CA ALA A 157 -24.75 -18.37 -7.92
C ALA A 157 -26.03 -19.09 -8.40
N THR A 158 -26.15 -20.40 -8.17
CA THR A 158 -27.30 -21.18 -8.65
C THR A 158 -28.54 -21.11 -7.74
N ALA A 159 -28.39 -20.64 -6.50
CA ALA A 159 -29.47 -20.53 -5.53
C ALA A 159 -30.58 -19.54 -6.00
N PRO A 160 -31.82 -19.61 -5.47
CA PRO A 160 -32.83 -18.57 -5.67
C PRO A 160 -32.37 -17.20 -5.17
N VAL A 161 -32.86 -16.10 -5.77
CA VAL A 161 -32.39 -14.71 -5.49
C VAL A 161 -32.46 -14.37 -3.99
N LEU A 162 -33.57 -14.67 -3.32
CA LEU A 162 -33.70 -14.42 -1.88
C LEU A 162 -32.64 -15.16 -1.06
N LYS A 163 -32.32 -16.40 -1.42
CA LYS A 163 -31.23 -17.16 -0.76
C LYS A 163 -29.87 -16.53 -1.04
N ARG A 164 -29.63 -16.01 -2.25
CA ARG A 164 -28.37 -15.31 -2.57
C ARG A 164 -28.18 -14.08 -1.67
N LEU A 165 -29.25 -13.32 -1.44
CA LEU A 165 -29.24 -12.18 -0.53
C LEU A 165 -28.96 -12.61 0.92
N LEU A 166 -29.64 -13.66 1.41
CA LEU A 166 -29.37 -14.21 2.75
C LEU A 166 -27.94 -14.73 2.91
N HIS A 167 -27.36 -15.32 1.87
CA HIS A 167 -25.97 -15.75 1.89
C HIS A 167 -25.00 -14.56 1.99
N LEU A 168 -25.27 -13.46 1.27
CA LEU A 168 -24.48 -12.23 1.39
C LEU A 168 -24.62 -11.61 2.78
N VAL A 169 -25.81 -11.65 3.39
CA VAL A 169 -26.00 -11.24 4.79
C VAL A 169 -25.18 -12.13 5.72
N ALA A 170 -25.17 -13.46 5.53
CA ALA A 170 -24.36 -14.36 6.34
C ALA A 170 -22.84 -14.07 6.20
N ALA A 171 -22.38 -13.72 4.99
CA ALA A 171 -21.00 -13.30 4.76
C ALA A 171 -20.68 -11.95 5.43
N LEU A 172 -21.61 -11.00 5.38
CA LEU A 172 -21.48 -9.72 6.09
C LEU A 172 -21.39 -9.94 7.60
N VAL A 173 -22.25 -10.79 8.17
CA VAL A 173 -22.19 -11.15 9.59
C VAL A 173 -20.84 -11.78 9.93
N ALA A 174 -20.32 -12.68 9.09
CA ALA A 174 -18.99 -13.25 9.29
C ALA A 174 -17.90 -12.17 9.29
N ALA A 175 -17.97 -11.18 8.39
CA ALA A 175 -17.04 -10.05 8.36
C ALA A 175 -17.13 -9.18 9.63
N CYS A 176 -18.34 -8.90 10.12
CA CYS A 176 -18.54 -8.17 11.37
C CYS A 176 -17.99 -8.94 12.57
N VAL A 177 -18.14 -10.27 12.62
CA VAL A 177 -17.61 -11.09 13.71
C VAL A 177 -16.10 -11.16 13.68
N THR A 178 -15.47 -11.33 12.51
CA THR A 178 -14.01 -11.45 12.43
C THR A 178 -13.28 -10.12 12.47
N GLY A 179 -13.91 -9.03 12.03
CA GLY A 179 -13.30 -7.70 11.97
C GLY A 179 -13.83 -6.67 12.96
N GLY A 180 -15.13 -6.70 13.27
CA GLY A 180 -15.80 -5.66 14.07
C GLY A 180 -15.50 -5.70 15.56
N TRP A 181 -15.14 -6.88 16.10
CA TRP A 181 -14.92 -7.07 17.53
C TRP A 181 -13.82 -6.15 18.10
N TRP A 182 -12.73 -5.93 17.37
CA TRP A 182 -11.64 -5.07 17.82
C TRP A 182 -12.09 -3.61 17.93
N PHE A 183 -12.86 -3.11 16.94
CA PHE A 183 -13.42 -1.76 17.00
C PHE A 183 -14.32 -1.59 18.22
N VAL A 184 -15.15 -2.58 18.52
CA VAL A 184 -16.00 -2.56 19.72
C VAL A 184 -15.15 -2.47 20.98
N LEU A 185 -14.13 -3.32 21.12
CA LEU A 185 -13.26 -3.32 22.31
C LEU A 185 -12.47 -2.02 22.46
N VAL A 186 -11.94 -1.45 21.38
CA VAL A 186 -11.24 -0.16 21.42
C VAL A 186 -12.17 0.95 21.90
N GLN A 187 -13.39 1.01 21.35
CA GLN A 187 -14.35 2.06 21.71
C GLN A 187 -14.93 1.88 23.11
N MET A 188 -15.04 0.65 23.60
CA MET A 188 -15.51 0.34 24.95
C MET A 188 -14.44 0.49 26.03
N THR A 189 -13.16 0.43 25.65
CA THR A 189 -12.06 0.64 26.60
C THR A 189 -11.95 2.13 26.94
N PRO A 190 -11.97 2.52 28.24
CA PRO A 190 -11.88 3.91 28.65
C PRO A 190 -10.65 4.60 28.06
N ALA A 191 -10.81 5.84 27.59
CA ALA A 191 -9.74 6.60 26.93
C ALA A 191 -8.48 6.79 27.79
N SER A 192 -8.60 6.79 29.12
CA SER A 192 -7.48 6.86 30.06
C SER A 192 -6.70 5.54 30.21
N SER A 193 -7.26 4.43 29.70
CA SER A 193 -6.74 3.06 29.86
C SER A 193 -6.30 2.44 28.53
N ARG A 194 -6.21 3.23 27.46
CA ARG A 194 -5.74 2.83 26.13
C ARG A 194 -4.93 3.94 25.48
N PRO A 195 -4.06 3.63 24.50
CA PRO A 195 -3.42 4.68 23.70
C PRO A 195 -4.46 5.54 22.98
N PHE A 196 -4.06 6.77 22.65
CA PHE A 196 -4.80 7.59 21.70
C PHE A 196 -4.85 6.87 20.34
N VAL A 197 -5.98 6.92 19.65
CA VAL A 197 -6.10 6.35 18.30
C VAL A 197 -5.49 7.33 17.31
N GLY A 198 -4.30 7.03 16.81
CA GLY A 198 -3.57 7.90 15.88
C GLY A 198 -4.32 8.14 14.57
N GLY A 199 -4.19 9.34 14.01
CA GLY A 199 -4.90 9.81 12.82
C GLY A 199 -6.38 10.14 13.05
N SER A 200 -6.85 10.16 14.31
CA SER A 200 -8.24 10.47 14.67
C SER A 200 -8.34 11.80 15.41
N ARG A 201 -9.44 12.53 15.22
CA ARG A 201 -9.68 13.79 15.94
C ARG A 201 -10.27 13.56 17.33
N PHE A 202 -11.06 12.51 17.47
CA PHE A 202 -11.86 12.26 18.66
C PHE A 202 -11.45 10.99 19.40
N ASN A 203 -10.19 10.56 19.23
CA ASN A 203 -9.66 9.34 19.83
C ASN A 203 -10.52 8.10 19.51
N SER A 204 -10.90 7.93 18.23
CA SER A 204 -11.95 7.02 17.80
C SER A 204 -11.53 6.20 16.57
N ALA A 205 -11.49 4.87 16.73
CA ALA A 205 -11.13 3.95 15.64
C ALA A 205 -12.18 3.91 14.51
N VAL A 206 -13.45 4.17 14.85
CA VAL A 206 -14.54 4.24 13.87
C VAL A 206 -14.45 5.53 13.05
N GLU A 207 -14.20 6.66 13.72
CA GLU A 207 -13.99 7.95 13.05
C GLU A 207 -12.77 7.90 12.12
N LEU A 208 -11.64 7.37 12.58
CA LEU A 208 -10.45 7.13 11.75
C LEU A 208 -10.80 6.32 10.47
N THR A 209 -11.59 5.27 10.64
CA THR A 209 -11.95 4.34 9.55
C THR A 209 -12.85 5.00 8.50
N LEU A 210 -13.85 5.76 8.95
CA LEU A 210 -14.83 6.38 8.05
C LEU A 210 -14.35 7.71 7.47
N GLY A 211 -13.56 8.48 8.24
CA GLY A 211 -12.99 9.77 7.87
C GLY A 211 -11.62 9.62 7.21
N TYR A 212 -10.55 9.85 7.98
CA TYR A 212 -9.18 10.04 7.47
C TYR A 212 -8.67 8.90 6.56
N ASN A 213 -9.00 7.65 6.86
CA ASN A 213 -8.64 6.49 6.04
C ASN A 213 -9.76 5.99 5.12
N GLY A 214 -10.85 6.75 5.04
CA GLY A 214 -12.07 6.41 4.34
C GLY A 214 -12.48 7.50 3.36
N LEU A 215 -13.57 8.20 3.67
CA LEU A 215 -14.22 9.15 2.77
C LEU A 215 -13.40 10.41 2.54
N ASP A 216 -12.56 10.82 3.50
CA ASP A 216 -11.74 12.03 3.38
C ASP A 216 -10.71 11.91 2.25
N ARG A 217 -10.27 10.68 1.96
CA ARG A 217 -9.40 10.35 0.82
C ARG A 217 -10.06 10.58 -0.54
N LEU A 218 -11.39 10.66 -0.58
CA LEU A 218 -12.14 10.93 -1.81
C LEU A 218 -12.34 12.44 -2.02
N THR A 219 -12.45 13.20 -0.92
CA THR A 219 -12.76 14.63 -0.92
C THR A 219 -11.53 15.53 -0.84
N GLY A 220 -10.42 15.03 -0.29
CA GLY A 220 -9.18 15.78 -0.05
C GLY A 220 -9.08 16.35 1.36
N GLU A 221 -10.04 16.04 2.21
CA GLU A 221 -10.06 16.49 3.60
C GLU A 221 -8.99 15.83 4.47
N ASP A 222 -8.40 14.72 4.02
CA ASP A 222 -7.26 14.10 4.70
C ASP A 222 -6.00 14.96 4.53
N ALA A 223 -5.69 15.39 3.30
CA ALA A 223 -4.51 16.21 3.02
C ALA A 223 -4.55 17.58 3.70
N SER A 224 -5.74 18.20 3.81
CA SER A 224 -5.90 19.49 4.49
C SER A 224 -5.70 19.41 6.02
N ARG A 225 -5.72 18.20 6.60
CA ARG A 225 -5.40 17.97 8.02
C ARG A 225 -3.91 17.89 8.27
N THR A 226 -3.15 17.39 7.29
CA THR A 226 -1.74 17.03 7.46
C THR A 226 -0.80 18.08 6.88
N MET A 227 -1.24 18.80 5.84
CA MET A 227 -0.43 19.77 5.10
C MET A 227 -1.05 21.16 5.16
N SER A 228 -0.20 22.18 5.26
CA SER A 228 -0.62 23.56 5.03
C SER A 228 -0.94 23.81 3.56
N PRO A 229 -1.69 24.86 3.21
CA PRO A 229 -1.96 25.19 1.80
C PRO A 229 -0.70 25.45 0.97
N ALA A 230 0.36 26.01 1.59
CA ALA A 230 1.65 26.21 0.93
C ALA A 230 2.36 24.87 0.68
N ALA A 231 2.34 23.99 1.68
CA ALA A 231 2.84 22.63 1.60
C ALA A 231 2.08 21.78 0.55
N ALA A 232 0.76 21.88 0.50
CA ALA A 232 -0.10 21.14 -0.43
C ALA A 232 0.15 21.51 -1.90
N ASN A 233 0.60 22.75 -2.18
CA ASN A 233 0.99 23.17 -3.53
C ASN A 233 2.36 22.63 -3.97
N LEU A 234 3.17 22.17 -3.02
CA LEU A 234 4.51 21.65 -3.25
C LEU A 234 4.53 20.11 -3.36
N ALA A 235 3.55 19.44 -2.73
CA ALA A 235 3.24 18.06 -3.03
C ALA A 235 2.92 17.95 -4.53
N GLU A 236 3.59 17.03 -5.22
CA GLU A 236 3.46 16.85 -6.66
C GLU A 236 1.98 16.85 -7.07
N LYS A 237 1.58 17.80 -7.92
CA LYS A 237 0.17 17.96 -8.30
C LYS A 237 -0.25 16.78 -9.18
N LEU A 238 -0.72 15.71 -8.54
CA LEU A 238 -1.16 14.50 -9.21
C LEU A 238 -2.55 14.73 -9.82
N ASP A 239 -2.59 15.06 -11.11
CA ASP A 239 -3.84 15.31 -11.83
C ASP A 239 -4.85 14.17 -11.62
N PRO A 240 -6.10 14.47 -11.22
CA PRO A 240 -7.15 13.46 -11.07
C PRO A 240 -7.72 13.06 -12.42
N GLY A 241 -8.12 11.79 -12.53
CA GLY A 241 -8.68 11.16 -13.72
C GLY A 241 -7.83 9.99 -14.19
N PHE A 242 -8.31 9.27 -15.20
CA PHE A 242 -7.60 8.07 -15.69
C PHE A 242 -6.22 8.38 -16.29
N GLN A 243 -5.97 9.62 -16.70
CA GLN A 243 -4.65 10.09 -17.11
C GLN A 243 -3.61 10.02 -15.97
N ARG A 244 -4.04 9.94 -14.70
CA ARG A 244 -3.17 9.69 -13.54
C ARG A 244 -2.29 8.46 -13.74
N PHE A 245 -2.81 7.42 -14.37
CA PHE A 245 -2.06 6.18 -14.61
C PHE A 245 -0.88 6.35 -15.59
N LEU A 246 -0.87 7.46 -16.36
CA LEU A 246 0.18 7.81 -17.31
C LEU A 246 1.22 8.78 -16.70
N GLN A 247 0.94 9.33 -15.52
CA GLN A 247 1.88 10.21 -14.84
C GLN A 247 3.11 9.40 -14.36
N PRO A 248 4.30 10.05 -14.27
CA PRO A 248 5.58 9.38 -13.96
C PRO A 248 5.53 8.43 -12.76
N GLN A 249 4.81 8.83 -11.72
CA GLN A 249 4.75 8.17 -10.42
C GLN A 249 3.97 6.86 -10.49
N PHE A 250 3.06 6.70 -11.47
CA PHE A 250 2.20 5.53 -11.60
C PHE A 250 2.58 4.61 -12.76
N SER A 251 3.03 5.17 -13.89
CA SER A 251 3.21 4.40 -15.11
C SER A 251 4.24 3.28 -14.94
N GLY A 252 5.35 3.56 -14.25
CA GLY A 252 6.40 2.59 -13.93
C GLY A 252 6.02 1.58 -12.83
N GLN A 253 4.97 1.85 -12.05
CA GLN A 253 4.55 1.02 -10.92
C GLN A 253 3.75 -0.20 -11.36
N PHE A 254 2.72 0.02 -12.20
CA PHE A 254 1.78 -1.02 -12.63
C PHE A 254 1.37 -0.94 -14.11
N GLY A 255 1.76 0.13 -14.82
CA GLY A 255 1.28 0.43 -16.17
C GLY A 255 1.65 -0.62 -17.24
N TRP A 256 2.67 -1.44 -16.97
CA TRP A 256 3.23 -2.45 -17.88
C TRP A 256 2.21 -3.38 -18.52
N PHE A 257 1.19 -3.80 -17.77
CA PHE A 257 0.16 -4.73 -18.28
C PHE A 257 -1.20 -4.06 -18.49
N LEU A 258 -1.28 -2.73 -18.34
CA LEU A 258 -2.53 -1.97 -18.43
C LEU A 258 -3.20 -2.07 -19.81
N PRO A 259 -2.48 -1.96 -20.97
CA PRO A 259 -3.12 -2.12 -22.28
C PRO A 259 -3.74 -3.51 -22.47
N LEU A 260 -3.04 -4.56 -22.02
CA LEU A 260 -3.55 -5.94 -22.05
C LEU A 260 -4.79 -6.11 -21.17
N ALA A 261 -4.81 -5.49 -19.98
CA ALA A 261 -5.96 -5.54 -19.10
C ALA A 261 -7.18 -4.81 -19.67
N ILE A 262 -6.99 -3.69 -20.38
CA ILE A 262 -8.08 -2.99 -21.09
C ILE A 262 -8.68 -3.90 -22.17
N VAL A 263 -7.86 -4.61 -22.94
CA VAL A 263 -8.37 -5.60 -23.90
C VAL A 263 -9.12 -6.72 -23.17
N GLY A 264 -8.57 -7.22 -22.07
CA GLY A 264 -9.24 -8.21 -21.21
C GLY A 264 -10.60 -7.74 -20.72
N LEU A 265 -10.73 -6.47 -20.33
CA LEU A 265 -11.99 -5.84 -19.92
C LEU A 265 -12.99 -5.76 -21.08
N CYS A 266 -12.56 -5.35 -22.27
CA CYS A 266 -13.41 -5.35 -23.48
C CYS A 266 -13.91 -6.75 -23.82
N LEU A 267 -13.04 -7.76 -23.70
CA LEU A 267 -13.40 -9.17 -23.90
C LEU A 267 -14.34 -9.67 -22.82
N ALA A 268 -14.18 -9.25 -21.56
CA ALA A 268 -15.10 -9.56 -20.49
C ALA A 268 -16.51 -9.10 -20.85
N VAL A 269 -16.67 -7.83 -21.23
CA VAL A 269 -17.96 -7.27 -21.68
C VAL A 269 -18.53 -8.05 -22.86
N TRP A 270 -17.70 -8.39 -23.86
CA TRP A 270 -18.14 -9.16 -25.01
C TRP A 270 -18.63 -10.56 -24.64
N HIS A 271 -17.87 -11.30 -23.83
CA HIS A 271 -18.23 -12.65 -23.36
C HIS A 271 -19.49 -12.65 -22.49
N ILE A 272 -19.67 -11.63 -21.65
CA ILE A 272 -20.86 -11.45 -20.83
C ILE A 272 -22.08 -11.17 -21.72
N LYS A 273 -21.99 -10.21 -22.65
CA LYS A 273 -23.10 -9.87 -23.56
C LYS A 273 -23.50 -11.02 -24.47
N ARG A 274 -22.52 -11.76 -25.01
CA ARG A 274 -22.76 -12.91 -25.89
C ARG A 274 -23.10 -14.19 -25.13
N ARG A 275 -23.06 -14.19 -23.79
CA ARG A 275 -23.20 -15.37 -22.93
C ARG A 275 -22.29 -16.53 -23.36
N SER A 276 -21.11 -16.23 -23.87
CA SER A 276 -20.18 -17.25 -24.38
C SER A 276 -19.27 -17.77 -23.26
N GLY A 277 -18.77 -19.00 -23.43
CA GLY A 277 -17.95 -19.69 -22.41
C GLY A 277 -18.76 -20.33 -21.27
N SER A 278 -18.07 -20.88 -20.27
CA SER A 278 -18.71 -21.46 -19.09
C SER A 278 -19.21 -20.38 -18.13
N THR A 279 -20.18 -20.73 -17.27
CA THR A 279 -20.67 -19.85 -16.20
C THR A 279 -19.53 -19.43 -15.26
N GLN A 280 -18.62 -20.35 -14.93
CA GLN A 280 -17.45 -20.10 -14.08
C GLN A 280 -16.51 -19.07 -14.70
N TYR A 281 -16.26 -19.18 -16.01
CA TYR A 281 -15.43 -18.23 -16.74
C TYR A 281 -16.05 -16.82 -16.72
N ARG A 282 -17.36 -16.69 -16.97
CA ARG A 282 -18.04 -15.39 -16.90
C ARG A 282 -18.09 -14.81 -15.49
N ALA A 283 -18.22 -15.65 -14.46
CA ALA A 283 -18.17 -15.21 -13.07
C ALA A 283 -16.80 -14.61 -12.71
N LEU A 284 -15.70 -15.26 -13.13
CA LEU A 284 -14.35 -14.71 -12.99
C LEU A 284 -14.23 -13.36 -13.70
N LEU A 285 -14.69 -13.27 -14.96
CA LEU A 285 -14.61 -12.04 -15.73
C LEU A 285 -15.35 -10.88 -15.07
N VAL A 286 -16.59 -11.10 -14.61
CA VAL A 286 -17.34 -10.07 -13.88
C VAL A 286 -16.62 -9.66 -12.60
N LEU A 287 -16.13 -10.62 -11.82
CA LEU A 287 -15.42 -10.32 -10.59
C LEU A 287 -14.17 -9.49 -10.85
N CYS A 288 -13.29 -9.91 -11.76
CA CYS A 288 -12.06 -9.17 -12.07
C CYS A 288 -12.37 -7.81 -12.70
N SER A 289 -13.35 -7.70 -13.59
CA SER A 289 -13.71 -6.43 -14.22
C SER A 289 -14.28 -5.42 -13.24
N VAL A 290 -15.23 -5.83 -12.38
CA VAL A 290 -15.81 -4.92 -11.38
C VAL A 290 -14.77 -4.52 -10.35
N TRP A 291 -13.94 -5.45 -9.87
CA TRP A 291 -12.87 -5.13 -8.92
C TRP A 291 -11.84 -4.16 -9.53
N PHE A 292 -11.39 -4.43 -10.77
CA PHE A 292 -10.50 -3.53 -11.48
C PHE A 292 -11.10 -2.14 -11.65
N LEU A 293 -12.35 -2.05 -12.11
CA LEU A 293 -13.02 -0.77 -12.34
C LEU A 293 -13.23 0.03 -11.05
N CYS A 294 -13.64 -0.61 -9.95
CA CYS A 294 -13.79 0.05 -8.66
C CYS A 294 -12.44 0.61 -8.17
N SER A 295 -11.40 -0.22 -8.17
CA SER A 295 -10.06 0.19 -7.70
C SER A 295 -9.46 1.27 -8.59
N ALA A 296 -9.58 1.11 -9.92
CA ALA A 296 -9.08 2.08 -10.89
C ALA A 296 -9.83 3.42 -10.78
N THR A 297 -11.16 3.41 -10.64
CA THR A 297 -11.94 4.64 -10.52
C THR A 297 -11.56 5.39 -9.24
N VAL A 298 -11.50 4.70 -8.10
CA VAL A 298 -11.12 5.33 -6.83
C VAL A 298 -9.69 5.89 -6.91
N LEU A 299 -8.72 5.13 -7.43
CA LEU A 299 -7.35 5.61 -7.59
C LEU A 299 -7.24 6.78 -8.56
N ALA A 300 -8.02 6.78 -9.64
CA ALA A 300 -8.03 7.86 -10.63
C ALA A 300 -8.57 9.16 -10.03
N PHE A 301 -9.64 9.11 -9.24
CA PHE A 301 -10.39 10.29 -8.82
C PHE A 301 -10.24 10.68 -7.35
N MET A 302 -9.55 9.88 -6.53
CA MET A 302 -9.24 10.29 -5.15
C MET A 302 -8.49 11.62 -5.13
N SER A 303 -8.96 12.52 -4.29
CA SER A 303 -8.41 13.84 -4.02
C SER A 303 -7.96 13.77 -2.57
N GLY A 304 -6.68 14.01 -2.26
CA GLY A 304 -6.13 13.74 -0.92
C GLY A 304 -4.68 13.28 -0.96
N ILE A 305 -4.22 12.64 0.11
CA ILE A 305 -2.88 12.03 0.15
C ILE A 305 -2.92 10.77 -0.73
N VAL A 306 -2.19 10.81 -1.84
CA VAL A 306 -2.09 9.70 -2.80
C VAL A 306 -0.66 9.20 -2.85
N HIS A 307 -0.47 7.92 -2.54
CA HIS A 307 0.80 7.25 -2.74
C HIS A 307 0.77 6.35 -3.97
N PRO A 308 1.87 6.28 -4.75
CA PRO A 308 1.96 5.39 -5.92
C PRO A 308 1.65 3.92 -5.61
N TYR A 309 2.02 3.45 -4.41
CA TYR A 309 1.82 2.07 -4.01
C TYR A 309 0.34 1.68 -3.81
N TYR A 310 -0.59 2.64 -3.70
CA TYR A 310 -2.04 2.37 -3.68
C TYR A 310 -2.52 1.63 -4.94
N SER A 311 -1.76 1.76 -6.02
CA SER A 311 -1.97 0.97 -7.22
C SER A 311 -1.87 -0.53 -7.02
N LEU A 312 -1.30 -1.06 -5.93
CA LEU A 312 -1.26 -2.52 -5.71
C LEU A 312 -2.67 -3.15 -5.74
N THR A 313 -3.69 -2.45 -5.27
CA THR A 313 -5.06 -2.98 -5.17
C THR A 313 -5.72 -3.34 -6.50
N LEU A 314 -5.29 -2.70 -7.59
CA LEU A 314 -5.77 -3.01 -8.94
C LEU A 314 -4.90 -4.05 -9.65
N VAL A 315 -3.69 -4.36 -9.14
CA VAL A 315 -2.76 -5.29 -9.81
C VAL A 315 -3.33 -6.70 -9.94
N PRO A 316 -3.90 -7.35 -8.90
CA PRO A 316 -4.43 -8.71 -9.05
C PRO A 316 -5.51 -8.84 -10.13
N PRO A 317 -6.58 -8.02 -10.16
CA PRO A 317 -7.57 -8.12 -11.24
C PRO A 317 -7.02 -7.65 -12.59
N LEU A 318 -6.09 -6.69 -12.63
CA LEU A 318 -5.38 -6.28 -13.84
C LEU A 318 -4.59 -7.45 -14.45
N SER A 319 -3.81 -8.18 -13.65
CA SER A 319 -3.06 -9.36 -14.09
C SER A 319 -3.97 -10.45 -14.65
N CYS A 320 -5.15 -10.65 -14.04
CA CYS A 320 -6.15 -11.60 -14.53
C CYS A 320 -6.68 -11.22 -15.91
N LEU A 321 -7.09 -9.95 -16.07
CA LEU A 321 -7.61 -9.43 -17.33
C LEU A 321 -6.54 -9.41 -18.42
N ALA A 322 -5.31 -9.04 -18.09
CA ALA A 322 -4.18 -9.04 -19.01
C ALA A 322 -3.88 -10.45 -19.55
N ALA A 323 -3.88 -11.47 -18.67
CA ALA A 323 -3.68 -12.86 -19.07
C ALA A 323 -4.79 -13.36 -20.00
N VAL A 324 -6.05 -13.04 -19.70
CA VAL A 324 -7.20 -13.39 -20.56
C VAL A 324 -7.08 -12.69 -21.92
N GLY A 325 -6.79 -11.39 -21.93
CA GLY A 325 -6.61 -10.59 -23.14
C GLY A 325 -5.53 -11.15 -24.05
N LEU A 326 -4.35 -11.44 -23.49
CA LEU A 326 -3.22 -12.00 -24.24
C LEU A 326 -3.57 -13.36 -24.84
N ILE A 327 -4.14 -14.28 -24.05
CA ILE A 327 -4.49 -15.62 -24.52
C ILE A 327 -5.54 -15.56 -25.64
N HIS A 328 -6.56 -14.72 -25.49
CA HIS A 328 -7.62 -14.62 -26.48
C HIS A 328 -7.08 -14.15 -27.84
N MET A 329 -6.33 -13.04 -27.84
CA MET A 329 -5.72 -12.50 -29.06
C MET A 329 -4.72 -13.49 -29.67
N HIS A 330 -3.88 -14.12 -28.84
CA HIS A 330 -2.87 -15.05 -29.33
C HIS A 330 -3.48 -16.33 -29.93
N ARG A 331 -4.53 -16.89 -29.33
CA ARG A 331 -5.24 -18.08 -29.89
C ARG A 331 -5.90 -17.76 -31.22
N LEU A 332 -6.46 -16.56 -31.35
CA LEU A 332 -7.18 -16.12 -32.55
C LEU A 332 -6.31 -15.33 -33.53
N ARG A 333 -4.99 -15.31 -33.35
CA ARG A 333 -4.03 -14.59 -34.21
C ARG A 333 -4.00 -15.04 -35.68
N HIS A 334 -4.73 -16.08 -36.06
CA HIS A 334 -4.93 -16.42 -37.48
C HIS A 334 -5.88 -15.41 -38.16
N ARG A 335 -6.79 -14.79 -37.40
CA ARG A 335 -7.68 -13.74 -37.90
C ARG A 335 -6.97 -12.39 -37.99
N ARG A 336 -7.25 -11.62 -39.03
CA ARG A 336 -6.59 -10.32 -39.29
C ARG A 336 -6.92 -9.28 -38.21
N ASP A 337 -8.18 -9.20 -37.80
CA ASP A 337 -8.65 -8.30 -36.73
C ASP A 337 -7.92 -8.54 -35.40
N MET A 338 -7.74 -9.80 -35.01
CA MET A 338 -7.04 -10.17 -33.76
C MET A 338 -5.53 -9.93 -33.82
N ARG A 339 -4.91 -10.07 -35.00
CA ARG A 339 -3.50 -9.67 -35.19
C ARG A 339 -3.31 -8.17 -35.06
N VAL A 340 -4.20 -7.38 -35.66
CA VAL A 340 -4.16 -5.92 -35.54
C VAL A 340 -4.38 -5.49 -34.09
N ALA A 341 -5.34 -6.10 -33.39
CA ALA A 341 -5.56 -5.85 -31.97
C ALA A 341 -4.33 -6.20 -31.12
N LEU A 342 -3.70 -7.36 -31.35
CA LEU A 342 -2.48 -7.76 -30.65
C LEU A 342 -1.33 -6.76 -30.92
N ALA A 343 -1.09 -6.40 -32.18
CA ALA A 343 -0.06 -5.44 -32.56
C ALA A 343 -0.30 -4.07 -31.95
N GLY A 344 -1.54 -3.56 -31.98
CA GLY A 344 -1.91 -2.29 -31.33
C GLY A 344 -1.74 -2.32 -29.81
N THR A 345 -2.05 -3.44 -29.17
CA THR A 345 -1.86 -3.61 -27.72
C THR A 345 -0.38 -3.65 -27.34
N LEU A 346 0.44 -4.33 -28.15
CA LEU A 346 1.89 -4.36 -27.99
C LEU A 346 2.51 -2.98 -28.23
N LEU A 347 2.01 -2.23 -29.21
CA LEU A 347 2.42 -0.85 -29.46
C LEU A 347 2.12 0.03 -28.24
N ALA A 348 0.90 -0.03 -27.69
CA ALA A 348 0.55 0.72 -26.48
C ALA A 348 1.42 0.33 -25.28
N THR A 349 1.71 -0.97 -25.12
CA THR A 349 2.58 -1.47 -24.04
C THR A 349 4.02 -0.97 -24.22
N MET A 350 4.54 -1.01 -25.45
CA MET A 350 5.85 -0.49 -25.81
C MET A 350 5.93 1.02 -25.55
N LEU A 351 4.90 1.79 -25.88
CA LEU A 351 4.87 3.23 -25.63
C LEU A 351 4.92 3.56 -24.13
N ILE A 352 4.18 2.83 -23.30
CA ILE A 352 4.26 2.99 -21.83
C ILE A 352 5.66 2.64 -21.32
N GLY A 353 6.25 1.55 -21.82
CA GLY A 353 7.61 1.15 -21.47
C GLY A 353 8.66 2.17 -21.90
N PHE A 354 8.55 2.69 -23.13
CA PHE A 354 9.40 3.75 -23.66
C PHE A 354 9.31 5.01 -22.81
N VAL A 355 8.10 5.52 -22.56
CA VAL A 355 7.91 6.74 -21.75
C VAL A 355 8.43 6.55 -20.32
N SER A 356 8.22 5.38 -19.72
CA SER A 356 8.73 5.08 -18.38
C SER A 356 10.26 5.03 -18.37
N ALA A 357 10.88 4.45 -19.40
CA ALA A 357 12.33 4.45 -19.56
C ALA A 357 12.91 5.84 -19.86
N SER A 358 12.22 6.66 -20.64
CA SER A 358 12.66 8.04 -20.94
C SER A 358 12.66 8.92 -19.70
N ARG A 359 11.82 8.61 -18.72
CA ARG A 359 11.80 9.28 -17.41
C ARG A 359 12.91 8.77 -16.48
N SER A 360 13.61 7.69 -16.81
CA SER A 360 14.60 7.05 -15.93
C SER A 360 15.96 6.89 -16.60
N ILE A 361 16.30 7.79 -17.53
CA ILE A 361 17.59 7.78 -18.25
C ILE A 361 18.81 8.00 -17.35
N ALA A 362 18.62 8.59 -16.16
CA ALA A 362 19.68 8.72 -15.16
C ALA A 362 20.19 7.35 -14.69
N ASP A 363 19.28 6.38 -14.55
CA ASP A 363 19.60 5.02 -14.12
C ASP A 363 19.79 4.07 -15.31
N PHE A 364 19.07 4.31 -16.41
CA PHE A 364 19.07 3.50 -17.63
C PHE A 364 19.25 4.35 -18.89
N PRO A 365 20.48 4.79 -19.21
CA PRO A 365 20.73 5.73 -20.31
C PRO A 365 20.22 5.29 -21.69
N PHE A 366 20.22 3.98 -21.96
CA PHE A 366 19.75 3.39 -23.22
C PHE A 366 18.39 2.67 -23.08
N GLY A 367 17.69 2.87 -21.96
CA GLY A 367 16.41 2.23 -21.68
C GLY A 367 15.34 2.47 -22.76
N PRO A 368 15.15 3.71 -23.24
CA PRO A 368 14.17 4.02 -24.29
C PRO A 368 14.44 3.28 -25.61
N GLU A 369 15.68 3.29 -26.07
CA GLU A 369 16.11 2.65 -27.32
C GLU A 369 15.93 1.14 -27.25
N VAL A 370 16.30 0.52 -26.13
CA VAL A 370 16.11 -0.92 -25.89
C VAL A 370 14.62 -1.27 -25.86
N ALA A 371 13.77 -0.47 -25.21
CA ALA A 371 12.32 -0.67 -25.20
C ALA A 371 11.72 -0.60 -26.61
N LEU A 372 12.15 0.37 -27.43
CA LEU A 372 11.73 0.48 -28.83
C LEU A 372 12.18 -0.70 -29.67
N ALA A 373 13.44 -1.11 -29.55
CA ALA A 373 14.00 -2.22 -30.33
C ALA A 373 13.27 -3.54 -30.04
N ILE A 374 13.13 -3.89 -28.74
CA ILE A 374 12.47 -5.13 -28.32
C ILE A 374 10.97 -5.10 -28.68
N GLY A 375 10.30 -3.99 -28.42
CA GLY A 375 8.87 -3.85 -28.72
C GLY A 375 8.59 -3.90 -30.22
N SER A 376 9.39 -3.22 -31.04
CA SER A 376 9.25 -3.23 -32.51
C SER A 376 9.49 -4.63 -33.08
N ALA A 377 10.51 -5.33 -32.60
CA ALA A 377 10.78 -6.72 -32.99
C ALA A 377 9.61 -7.65 -32.62
N ALA A 378 9.07 -7.53 -31.40
CA ALA A 378 7.92 -8.32 -30.97
C ALA A 378 6.68 -8.04 -31.83
N ILE A 379 6.38 -6.78 -32.13
CA ILE A 379 5.24 -6.39 -32.99
C ILE A 379 5.41 -7.00 -34.39
N ALA A 380 6.57 -6.82 -35.02
CA ALA A 380 6.85 -7.35 -36.36
C ALA A 380 6.63 -8.88 -36.41
N LEU A 381 7.12 -9.61 -35.41
CA LEU A 381 6.99 -11.07 -35.32
C LEU A 381 5.57 -11.57 -34.97
N GLN A 382 4.69 -10.72 -34.44
CA GLN A 382 3.28 -11.08 -34.20
C GLN A 382 2.38 -10.73 -35.40
N VAL A 383 2.77 -9.77 -36.23
CA VAL A 383 2.01 -9.39 -37.44
C VAL A 383 2.24 -10.39 -38.56
N LEU A 384 3.46 -10.89 -38.70
CA LEU A 384 3.86 -11.85 -39.74
C LEU A 384 3.52 -13.30 -39.32
N PRO A 385 2.84 -14.09 -40.18
CA PRO A 385 2.62 -15.50 -39.89
C PRO A 385 3.96 -16.26 -39.93
N PRO A 386 4.34 -17.01 -38.87
CA PRO A 386 5.61 -17.71 -38.85
C PRO A 386 5.58 -18.88 -39.85
N PRO A 387 6.60 -19.02 -40.73
CA PRO A 387 6.60 -20.04 -41.78
C PRO A 387 6.95 -21.44 -41.26
N SER A 388 7.44 -21.57 -40.02
CA SER A 388 7.79 -22.86 -39.41
C SER A 388 7.39 -22.93 -37.93
N ARG A 389 7.32 -24.16 -37.39
CA ARG A 389 7.03 -24.40 -35.96
C ARG A 389 8.12 -23.82 -35.04
N ILE A 390 9.38 -23.86 -35.48
CA ILE A 390 10.51 -23.29 -34.73
C ILE A 390 10.34 -21.76 -34.63
N LEU A 391 10.09 -21.10 -35.75
CA LEU A 391 9.88 -19.64 -35.79
C LEU A 391 8.63 -19.21 -35.01
N LYS A 392 7.60 -20.06 -34.96
CA LYS A 392 6.44 -19.85 -34.08
C LYS A 392 6.85 -19.85 -32.60
N ASN A 393 7.65 -20.82 -32.16
CA ASN A 393 8.11 -20.89 -30.78
C ASN A 393 9.02 -19.71 -30.43
N VAL A 394 9.93 -19.32 -31.33
CA VAL A 394 10.78 -18.13 -31.19
C VAL A 394 9.94 -16.86 -31.07
N SER A 395 8.94 -16.69 -31.95
CA SER A 395 8.00 -15.56 -31.91
C SER A 395 7.23 -15.48 -30.57
N VAL A 396 6.80 -16.61 -30.01
CA VAL A 396 6.17 -16.66 -28.68
C VAL A 396 7.17 -16.32 -27.57
N GLY A 397 8.40 -16.81 -27.65
CA GLY A 397 9.46 -16.49 -26.69
C GLY A 397 9.79 -15.00 -26.67
N ILE A 398 9.91 -14.38 -27.85
CA ILE A 398 10.16 -12.93 -27.98
C ILE A 398 8.97 -12.11 -27.47
N LEU A 399 7.72 -12.54 -27.73
CA LEU A 399 6.53 -11.90 -27.16
C LEU A 399 6.56 -11.94 -25.62
N ALA A 400 6.87 -13.09 -25.04
CA ALA A 400 6.99 -13.22 -23.59
C ALA A 400 8.12 -12.33 -23.03
N ALA A 401 9.29 -12.33 -23.68
CA ALA A 401 10.41 -11.48 -23.28
C ALA A 401 10.07 -9.99 -23.36
N ALA A 402 9.44 -9.54 -24.45
CA ALA A 402 9.06 -8.15 -24.64
C ALA A 402 8.05 -7.65 -23.61
N LEU A 403 7.11 -8.50 -23.20
CA LEU A 403 6.13 -8.17 -22.16
C LEU A 403 6.72 -8.19 -20.75
N MET A 404 7.77 -8.97 -20.50
CA MET A 404 8.30 -9.21 -19.15
C MET A 404 9.58 -8.45 -18.84
N ILE A 405 10.42 -8.12 -19.82
CA ILE A 405 11.75 -7.55 -19.55
C ILE A 405 11.66 -6.20 -18.83
N GLY A 406 10.75 -5.32 -19.24
CA GLY A 406 10.51 -4.02 -18.59
C GLY A 406 10.12 -4.15 -17.12
N PRO A 407 8.99 -4.81 -16.78
CA PRO A 407 8.57 -4.95 -15.39
C PRO A 407 9.55 -5.78 -14.54
N VAL A 408 10.25 -6.76 -15.13
CA VAL A 408 11.32 -7.50 -14.44
C VAL A 408 12.51 -6.59 -14.13
N VAL A 409 12.99 -5.79 -15.07
CA VAL A 409 14.11 -4.86 -14.84
C VAL A 409 13.74 -3.82 -13.78
N TRP A 410 12.52 -3.26 -13.82
CA TRP A 410 12.03 -2.36 -12.76
C TRP A 410 11.96 -3.06 -11.40
N SER A 411 11.45 -4.28 -11.35
CA SER A 411 11.37 -5.06 -10.11
C SER A 411 12.75 -5.44 -9.58
N VAL A 412 13.70 -5.79 -10.45
CA VAL A 412 15.08 -6.08 -10.07
C VAL A 412 15.76 -4.84 -9.52
N ASN A 413 15.60 -3.69 -10.18
CA ASN A 413 16.08 -2.41 -9.67
C ASN A 413 15.49 -2.11 -8.29
N THR A 414 14.18 -2.31 -8.11
CA THR A 414 13.50 -2.18 -6.81
C THR A 414 14.16 -3.06 -5.74
N VAL A 415 14.43 -4.33 -6.04
CA VAL A 415 15.05 -5.27 -5.08
C VAL A 415 16.44 -4.82 -4.65
N PHE A 416 17.22 -4.24 -5.56
CA PHE A 416 18.59 -3.78 -5.30
C PHE A 416 18.68 -2.37 -4.76
N SER A 417 17.56 -1.67 -4.65
CA SER A 417 17.55 -0.32 -4.15
C SER A 417 17.11 -0.27 -2.69
N PRO A 418 17.68 0.64 -1.88
CA PRO A 418 17.18 0.89 -0.54
C PRO A 418 15.88 1.70 -0.59
N HIS A 419 15.00 1.44 0.39
CA HIS A 419 13.71 2.10 0.54
C HIS A 419 13.48 2.44 2.02
N ILE A 420 13.12 3.68 2.33
CA ILE A 420 12.73 4.14 3.67
C ILE A 420 11.57 5.14 3.59
N GLY A 421 10.91 5.38 4.73
CA GLY A 421 9.88 6.40 4.88
C GLY A 421 8.45 5.96 4.52
N ALA A 422 7.50 6.89 4.65
CA ALA A 422 6.07 6.59 4.50
C ALA A 422 5.59 6.41 3.04
N GLY A 423 6.34 6.95 2.07
CA GLY A 423 5.94 7.03 0.66
C GLY A 423 6.91 6.31 -0.28
N VAL A 424 6.83 4.98 -0.37
CA VAL A 424 7.73 4.21 -1.24
C VAL A 424 7.29 4.11 -2.69
N VAL A 425 8.28 3.97 -3.57
CA VAL A 425 8.12 3.83 -5.01
C VAL A 425 8.90 2.62 -5.53
N ALA A 426 8.34 1.88 -6.47
CA ALA A 426 9.08 0.83 -7.17
C ALA A 426 9.81 1.38 -8.40
N GLY A 427 10.93 0.75 -8.74
CA GLY A 427 11.72 1.03 -9.93
C GLY A 427 12.84 2.05 -9.73
N PRO A 428 13.51 2.43 -10.84
CA PRO A 428 14.55 3.45 -10.88
C PRO A 428 14.04 4.84 -10.48
N SER A 429 14.98 5.77 -10.32
CA SER A 429 14.72 7.19 -10.20
C SER A 429 13.86 7.71 -11.34
N ILE A 430 12.99 8.67 -11.02
CA ILE A 430 12.14 9.37 -11.97
C ILE A 430 12.74 10.77 -12.13
N LEU A 431 13.22 11.07 -13.33
CA LEU A 431 13.92 12.31 -13.68
C LEU A 431 15.13 12.58 -12.77
N GLY A 432 15.83 11.51 -12.36
CA GLY A 432 16.96 11.58 -11.43
C GLY A 432 16.57 11.77 -9.97
N ILE A 433 15.27 11.81 -9.65
CA ILE A 433 14.75 12.00 -8.30
C ILE A 433 14.26 10.67 -7.74
N ARG A 434 14.53 10.45 -6.46
CA ARG A 434 14.05 9.30 -5.71
C ARG A 434 13.49 9.71 -4.35
N THR A 435 12.18 9.55 -4.19
CA THR A 435 11.42 10.06 -3.04
C THR A 435 11.37 9.12 -1.84
N ASP A 436 12.11 8.01 -1.87
CA ASP A 436 12.11 6.98 -0.82
C ASP A 436 13.52 6.46 -0.50
N HIS A 437 14.56 7.17 -0.92
CA HIS A 437 15.95 6.77 -0.72
C HIS A 437 16.51 7.31 0.61
N PRO A 438 17.35 6.57 1.34
CA PRO A 438 18.00 7.04 2.57
C PRO A 438 18.95 8.23 2.37
N ASP A 439 19.62 8.29 1.22
CA ASP A 439 20.37 9.48 0.82
C ASP A 439 19.42 10.61 0.41
N ARG A 440 19.22 11.56 1.32
CA ARG A 440 18.33 12.74 1.15
C ARG A 440 18.72 13.62 -0.03
N LYS A 441 19.95 13.53 -0.57
CA LYS A 441 20.37 14.28 -1.77
C LYS A 441 19.60 13.86 -3.02
N GLN A 442 18.98 12.67 -3.01
CA GLN A 442 18.19 12.16 -4.13
C GLN A 442 16.74 12.66 -4.14
N LEU A 443 16.28 13.35 -3.10
CA LEU A 443 14.90 13.84 -2.99
C LEU A 443 14.58 15.00 -3.96
N GLY A 444 15.60 15.61 -4.55
CA GLY A 444 15.49 16.83 -5.33
C GLY A 444 15.70 18.08 -4.46
N PRO A 445 16.09 19.22 -5.07
CA PRO A 445 16.50 20.41 -4.33
C PRO A 445 15.35 21.17 -3.65
N ASP A 446 14.11 20.94 -4.10
CA ASP A 446 12.95 21.76 -3.72
C ASP A 446 12.08 21.15 -2.60
N VAL A 447 12.50 20.03 -1.99
CA VAL A 447 11.74 19.37 -0.91
C VAL A 447 12.03 20.06 0.44
N PRO A 448 11.02 20.66 1.11
CA PRO A 448 11.22 21.34 2.38
C PRO A 448 11.57 20.37 3.50
N ALA A 449 12.39 20.82 4.45
CA ALA A 449 12.78 20.01 5.59
C ALA A 449 11.58 19.55 6.43
N SER A 450 10.53 20.37 6.55
CA SER A 450 9.27 19.99 7.20
C SER A 450 8.54 18.82 6.54
N PHE A 451 8.67 18.65 5.22
CA PHE A 451 8.17 17.45 4.51
C PHE A 451 9.05 16.24 4.76
N ILE A 452 10.36 16.44 4.81
CA ILE A 452 11.32 15.37 5.11
C ILE A 452 11.04 14.81 6.51
N ALA A 453 10.76 15.67 7.50
CA ALA A 453 10.37 15.25 8.84
C ALA A 453 9.15 14.31 8.86
N VAL A 454 8.13 14.60 8.04
CA VAL A 454 6.93 13.75 7.96
C VAL A 454 7.18 12.47 7.16
N MET A 455 7.97 12.53 6.09
CA MET A 455 8.18 11.39 5.19
C MET A 455 9.22 10.39 5.71
N PHE A 456 10.25 10.87 6.39
CA PHE A 456 11.43 10.09 6.79
C PHE A 456 11.77 10.18 8.27
N GLY A 457 11.23 11.19 8.97
CA GLY A 457 11.71 11.56 10.30
C GLY A 457 13.11 12.13 10.25
N ASP A 458 13.67 12.44 11.40
CA ASP A 458 15.01 12.97 11.52
C ASP A 458 16.10 11.90 11.55
N ILE A 459 17.33 12.28 11.21
CA ILE A 459 18.51 11.42 11.39
C ILE A 459 18.97 11.53 12.84
N PRO A 460 19.01 10.42 13.62
CA PRO A 460 19.35 10.51 15.03
C PRO A 460 20.77 11.01 15.29
N GLU A 461 20.90 12.06 16.09
CA GLU A 461 22.19 12.57 16.56
C GLU A 461 22.79 11.64 17.61
N LYS A 462 24.04 11.19 17.41
CA LYS A 462 24.68 10.19 18.30
C LYS A 462 24.71 10.62 19.76
N ALA A 463 24.95 11.91 20.01
CA ALA A 463 24.97 12.47 21.36
C ALA A 463 23.58 12.46 22.00
N VAL A 464 22.53 12.82 21.25
CA VAL A 464 21.13 12.70 21.71
C VAL A 464 20.79 11.23 22.00
N VAL A 465 21.11 10.30 21.11
CA VAL A 465 20.90 8.85 21.34
C VAL A 465 21.57 8.38 22.63
N SER A 466 22.79 8.86 22.92
CA SER A 466 23.50 8.56 24.17
C SER A 466 22.75 9.07 25.40
N ARG A 467 22.20 10.30 25.34
CA ARG A 467 21.36 10.86 26.42
C ARG A 467 20.11 10.03 26.65
N LEU A 468 19.40 9.65 25.57
CA LEU A 468 18.21 8.81 25.65
C LEU A 468 18.51 7.46 26.31
N ARG A 469 19.62 6.81 25.94
CA ARG A 469 20.07 5.55 26.56
C ARG A 469 20.38 5.71 28.05
N GLY A 470 20.88 6.87 28.47
CA GLY A 470 21.18 7.18 29.87
C GLY A 470 19.99 7.72 30.68
N ALA A 471 18.83 7.95 30.05
CA ALA A 471 17.65 8.43 30.76
C ALA A 471 17.22 7.42 31.84
N PRO A 472 16.75 7.88 33.03
CA PRO A 472 16.40 6.99 34.12
C PRO A 472 15.41 5.90 33.70
N GLU A 473 15.63 4.67 34.15
CA GLU A 473 14.71 3.55 33.87
C GLU A 473 13.30 3.75 34.44
N SER A 474 13.14 4.66 35.41
CA SER A 474 11.84 5.05 35.96
C SER A 474 11.00 5.91 35.03
N THR A 475 11.60 6.56 34.00
CA THR A 475 10.82 7.32 33.03
C THR A 475 10.14 6.37 32.05
N ARG A 476 8.88 6.66 31.74
CA ARG A 476 8.11 5.90 30.76
C ARG A 476 8.61 6.17 29.34
N TRP A 477 8.96 7.42 29.06
CA TRP A 477 9.53 7.86 27.79
C TRP A 477 10.88 8.54 28.03
N ALA A 478 11.90 8.08 27.34
CA ALA A 478 13.25 8.66 27.41
C ALA A 478 13.32 10.02 26.71
N ALA A 479 12.45 10.26 25.73
CA ALA A 479 12.29 11.55 25.09
C ALA A 479 10.89 11.69 24.47
N ALA A 480 10.51 12.91 24.15
CA ALA A 480 9.39 13.23 23.28
C ALA A 480 9.91 13.96 22.04
N MET A 481 9.26 13.71 20.90
CA MET A 481 9.58 14.29 19.60
C MET A 481 8.27 14.53 18.84
N VAL A 482 8.23 15.53 17.97
CA VAL A 482 7.04 15.78 17.14
C VAL A 482 7.07 14.87 15.91
N GLY A 483 6.00 14.13 15.68
CA GLY A 483 5.89 13.19 14.55
C GLY A 483 6.42 11.79 14.85
N SER A 484 5.81 10.79 14.22
CA SER A 484 6.10 9.37 14.52
C SER A 484 7.34 8.86 13.82
N GLU A 485 7.68 9.37 12.64
CA GLU A 485 8.88 8.95 11.92
C GLU A 485 10.16 9.36 12.68
N THR A 486 10.23 10.61 13.15
CA THR A 486 11.34 11.09 13.99
C THR A 486 11.46 10.27 15.28
N ALA A 487 10.34 10.09 16.00
CA ALA A 487 10.34 9.27 17.22
C ALA A 487 10.77 7.82 16.95
N ALA A 488 10.34 7.22 15.84
CA ALA A 488 10.68 5.85 15.46
C ALA A 488 12.18 5.69 15.18
N ASN A 489 12.80 6.63 14.46
CA ASN A 489 14.25 6.58 14.18
C ASN A 489 15.06 6.62 15.48
N TYR A 490 14.73 7.52 16.39
CA TYR A 490 15.40 7.59 17.69
C TYR A 490 15.09 6.38 18.59
N GLN A 491 13.89 5.82 18.53
CA GLN A 491 13.55 4.60 19.27
C GLN A 491 14.35 3.40 18.78
N LEU A 492 14.53 3.25 17.47
CA LEU A 492 15.32 2.15 16.88
C LEU A 492 16.80 2.25 17.27
N GLU A 493 17.37 3.45 17.28
CA GLU A 493 18.79 3.67 17.62
C GLU A 493 19.04 3.63 19.13
N SER A 494 18.17 4.21 19.95
CA SER A 494 18.35 4.26 21.40
C SER A 494 17.92 2.97 22.10
N GLY A 495 16.98 2.21 21.53
CA GLY A 495 16.33 1.09 22.21
C GLY A 495 15.39 1.52 23.34
N ARG A 496 15.11 2.83 23.48
CA ARG A 496 14.24 3.40 24.50
C ARG A 496 12.93 3.87 23.88
N SER A 497 11.85 3.84 24.65
CA SER A 497 10.56 4.39 24.23
C SER A 497 10.65 5.91 24.07
N VAL A 498 10.10 6.42 22.97
CA VAL A 498 10.05 7.85 22.61
C VAL A 498 8.60 8.22 22.33
N LEU A 499 8.10 9.28 22.96
CA LEU A 499 6.73 9.78 22.81
C LEU A 499 6.58 10.57 21.49
N PRO A 500 5.78 10.11 20.50
CA PRO A 500 5.52 10.86 19.28
C PRO A 500 4.36 11.85 19.51
N ILE A 501 4.71 13.10 19.78
CA ILE A 501 3.76 14.20 19.94
C ILE A 501 3.05 14.42 18.59
N GLY A 502 1.71 14.42 18.64
CA GLY A 502 0.85 14.66 17.49
C GLY A 502 0.81 13.52 16.48
N GLY A 503 1.24 12.30 16.85
CA GLY A 503 1.05 11.13 16.00
C GLY A 503 1.93 11.15 14.75
N PHE A 504 1.41 10.71 13.60
CA PHE A 504 2.21 10.48 12.39
C PHE A 504 2.93 11.74 11.92
N ASP A 505 2.20 12.85 11.81
CA ASP A 505 2.63 14.11 11.20
C ASP A 505 2.59 15.30 12.16
N GLY A 506 2.42 15.05 13.46
CA GLY A 506 2.36 16.09 14.47
C GLY A 506 1.00 16.80 14.58
N THR A 507 -0.07 16.31 13.93
CA THR A 507 -1.37 16.98 13.90
C THR A 507 -2.44 16.37 14.81
N ASP A 508 -2.23 15.15 15.31
CA ASP A 508 -3.17 14.54 16.25
C ASP A 508 -3.26 15.40 17.53
N PRO A 509 -4.46 15.56 18.14
CA PRO A 509 -4.64 16.37 19.34
C PRO A 509 -4.17 15.62 20.60
N PHE A 510 -2.97 15.05 20.56
CA PHE A 510 -2.40 14.24 21.63
C PHE A 510 -0.86 14.27 21.68
N PRO A 511 -0.25 14.39 22.88
CA PRO A 511 -0.91 14.85 24.10
C PRO A 511 -1.38 16.30 23.92
N THR A 512 -2.39 16.71 24.68
CA THR A 512 -2.65 18.14 24.88
C THR A 512 -1.54 18.78 25.71
N LEU A 513 -1.36 20.09 25.64
CA LEU A 513 -0.35 20.79 26.45
C LEU A 513 -0.49 20.45 27.95
N GLY A 514 -1.71 20.46 28.49
CA GLY A 514 -1.94 20.13 29.90
C GLY A 514 -1.57 18.68 30.25
N GLN A 515 -1.85 17.73 29.35
CA GLN A 515 -1.42 16.34 29.53
C GLN A 515 0.11 16.22 29.49
N PHE A 516 0.77 16.93 28.57
CA PHE A 516 2.22 16.95 28.47
C PHE A 516 2.86 17.49 29.76
N GLN A 517 2.36 18.61 30.28
CA GLN A 517 2.80 19.19 31.55
C GLN A 517 2.64 18.22 32.73
N SER A 518 1.53 17.46 32.77
CA SER A 518 1.32 16.41 33.79
C SER A 518 2.35 15.29 33.66
N MET A 519 2.68 14.85 32.43
CA MET A 519 3.69 13.82 32.21
C MET A 519 5.08 14.26 32.68
N VAL A 520 5.42 15.54 32.48
CA VAL A 520 6.67 16.13 32.93
C VAL A 520 6.72 16.24 34.46
N SER A 521 5.68 16.80 35.08
CA SER A 521 5.63 16.95 36.55
C SER A 521 5.59 15.63 37.31
N GLU A 522 5.02 14.57 36.70
CA GLU A 522 5.03 13.21 37.23
C GLU A 522 6.35 12.46 36.98
N GLY A 523 7.34 13.08 36.32
CA GLY A 523 8.63 12.46 36.02
C GLY A 523 8.54 11.30 35.01
N LYS A 524 7.48 11.25 34.20
CA LYS A 524 7.28 10.17 33.21
C LYS A 524 8.08 10.39 31.93
N LEU A 525 8.51 11.63 31.66
CA LEU A 525 9.19 12.03 30.45
C LEU A 525 10.53 12.69 30.80
N ALA A 526 11.64 12.17 30.27
CA ALA A 526 12.96 12.70 30.61
C ALA A 526 13.34 13.96 29.81
N SER A 527 13.04 14.02 28.51
CA SER A 527 13.45 15.14 27.67
C SER A 527 12.50 15.43 26.51
N LEU A 528 12.58 16.64 25.93
CA LEU A 528 12.03 16.95 24.60
C LEU A 528 13.20 17.18 23.64
N VAL A 529 13.11 16.63 22.43
CA VAL A 529 14.08 16.88 21.36
C VAL A 529 13.35 17.50 20.17
N ILE A 530 13.85 18.64 19.70
CA ILE A 530 13.33 19.34 18.53
C ILE A 530 14.43 19.42 17.48
N GLN A 531 14.15 18.92 16.27
CA GLN A 531 14.96 19.14 15.07
C GLN A 531 14.06 19.77 14.01
N GLU A 532 13.70 19.03 12.97
CA GLU A 532 12.78 19.49 11.95
C GLU A 532 11.33 19.29 12.41
N LEU A 533 10.50 20.31 12.20
CA LEU A 533 9.10 20.28 12.62
C LEU A 533 8.18 20.02 11.42
N PRO A 534 7.14 19.18 11.57
CA PRO A 534 6.11 19.03 10.56
C PRO A 534 5.42 20.36 10.18
N PRO A 535 4.85 20.48 8.97
CA PRO A 535 4.41 21.76 8.42
C PRO A 535 3.48 22.56 9.32
N LEU A 536 2.43 21.93 9.87
CA LEU A 536 1.47 22.65 10.72
C LEU A 536 2.04 23.01 12.09
N THR A 537 2.96 22.21 12.62
CA THR A 537 3.65 22.53 13.89
C THR A 537 4.57 23.72 13.69
N LEU A 538 5.32 23.76 12.59
CA LEU A 538 6.20 24.88 12.22
C LEU A 538 5.41 26.18 12.03
N GLU A 539 4.17 26.11 11.52
CA GLU A 539 3.25 27.25 11.40
C GLU A 539 2.58 27.66 12.72
N GLY A 540 2.94 27.05 13.85
CA GLY A 540 2.41 27.39 15.16
C GLY A 540 1.00 26.85 15.43
N ARG A 541 0.57 25.79 14.73
CA ARG A 541 -0.79 25.24 14.83
C ARG A 541 -0.84 23.93 15.61
N GLY A 542 -1.97 23.69 16.27
CA GLY A 542 -2.25 22.43 16.98
C GLY A 542 -1.62 22.33 18.37
N GLU A 543 -1.81 21.19 19.03
CA GLU A 543 -1.26 20.94 20.38
C GLU A 543 0.26 20.79 20.36
N SER A 544 0.83 20.18 19.32
CA SER A 544 2.27 20.02 19.14
C SER A 544 3.01 21.35 19.18
N ALA A 545 2.50 22.38 18.48
CA ALA A 545 3.08 23.72 18.49
C ALA A 545 3.00 24.39 19.88
N LYS A 546 1.88 24.21 20.59
CA LYS A 546 1.74 24.73 21.97
C LYS A 546 2.76 24.10 22.91
N ILE A 547 2.99 22.79 22.79
CA ILE A 547 3.99 22.07 23.58
C ILE A 547 5.39 22.57 23.27
N VAL A 548 5.75 22.66 21.99
CA VAL A 548 7.04 23.17 21.53
C VAL A 548 7.31 24.58 22.08
N ASN A 549 6.35 25.49 21.94
CA ASN A 549 6.49 26.86 22.44
C ASN A 549 6.63 26.90 23.97
N TRP A 550 5.79 26.14 24.69
CA TRP A 550 5.87 26.08 26.15
C TRP A 550 7.23 25.58 26.64
N VAL A 551 7.79 24.53 26.01
CA VAL A 551 9.11 24.01 26.41
C VAL A 551 10.22 25.02 26.10
N ARG A 552 10.19 25.64 24.92
CA ARG A 552 11.13 26.72 24.55
C ARG A 552 11.12 27.90 25.52
N ASP A 553 9.94 28.25 26.02
CA ASP A 553 9.76 29.35 26.97
C ASP A 553 10.13 28.97 28.42
N SER A 554 10.08 27.68 28.78
CA SER A 554 10.17 27.23 30.17
C SER A 554 11.49 26.53 30.52
N TYR A 555 12.22 26.00 29.54
CA TYR A 555 13.43 25.19 29.74
C TYR A 555 14.61 25.74 28.94
N ALA A 556 15.82 25.54 29.46
CA ALA A 556 17.04 25.90 28.76
C ALA A 556 17.35 24.89 27.65
N ALA A 557 17.62 25.37 26.44
CA ALA A 557 18.02 24.54 25.32
C ALA A 557 19.53 24.20 25.38
N GLU A 558 19.86 22.93 25.17
CA GLU A 558 21.21 22.49 24.81
C GLU A 558 21.24 22.19 23.30
N GLN A 559 22.04 22.91 22.53
CA GLN A 559 22.19 22.63 21.09
C GLN A 559 23.14 21.44 20.88
N ILE A 560 22.64 20.37 20.27
CA ILE A 560 23.39 19.16 19.96
C ILE A 560 23.28 18.89 18.45
N GLY A 561 24.30 19.29 17.70
CA GLY A 561 24.24 19.25 16.24
C GLY A 561 23.09 20.12 15.73
N ASP A 562 22.20 19.53 14.94
CA ASP A 562 21.00 20.20 14.42
C ASP A 562 19.79 20.12 15.39
N ALA A 563 19.97 19.49 16.58
CA ALA A 563 18.90 19.31 17.56
C ALA A 563 18.94 20.30 18.73
N GLU A 564 17.78 20.83 19.10
CA GLU A 564 17.52 21.45 20.39
C GLU A 564 17.13 20.34 21.39
N TYR A 565 17.95 20.12 22.42
CA TYR A 565 17.67 19.18 23.51
C TYR A 565 17.24 19.92 24.77
N TYR A 566 16.12 19.50 25.35
CA TYR A 566 15.59 20.06 26.59
C TYR A 566 15.48 18.97 27.65
N ASP A 567 16.21 19.10 28.75
CA ASP A 567 16.04 18.25 29.92
C ASP A 567 14.77 18.68 30.67
N LEU A 568 13.86 17.73 30.90
CA LEU A 568 12.56 17.97 31.53
C LEU A 568 12.50 17.43 32.95
N LEU A 569 13.54 16.72 33.41
CA LEU A 569 13.59 16.23 34.79
C LEU A 569 13.89 17.39 35.75
N PRO A 570 13.29 17.36 36.96
CA PRO A 570 13.48 18.41 37.97
C PRO A 570 14.85 18.43 38.63
#